data_AF-A0A512NPK7-F1
#
_entry.id   AF-A0A512NPK7-F1
#
_cell.length_a   1.000
_cell.length_b   1.000
_cell.length_c   1.000
_cell.angle_alpha   90.00
_cell.angle_beta   90.00
_cell.angle_gamma   90.00
#
_symmetry.space_group_name_H-M   'P 1'
#
loop_
_entity.id
_entity.type
_entity.pdbx_description
1 polymer ?
#
loop_
_entity_poly.entity_id
_entity_poly.type
_entity_poly.pdbx_seq_one_letter_code
_entity_poly.pdbx_strand_id
1 'polypeptide(L)'
;MALALDGAPLQFDQLYKSFGIRGYELSDALLALKGKQVVMRGYMAPPLKPESHFFVLTGQPLALCPFCQSDADWPADIVVIYLRRAAALVGGGDPVAVSGRLDVGSWTDPETGFVSQIRIVDASFRRS
;
A
#
# COMPACT_ATOMS: atom_id res chain seq x y z
N MET A 1 -10.06 9.02 -22.58
CA MET A 1 -9.68 9.97 -21.51
C MET A 1 -9.09 9.17 -20.37
N ALA A 2 -7.76 9.13 -20.23
CA ALA A 2 -7.13 8.45 -19.10
C ALA A 2 -7.24 9.35 -17.87
N LEU A 3 -7.96 8.90 -16.83
CA LEU A 3 -8.00 9.58 -15.53
C LEU A 3 -6.58 9.77 -15.03
N ALA A 4 -6.09 11.01 -15.01
CA ALA A 4 -4.85 11.35 -14.34
C ALA A 4 -5.02 11.01 -12.85
N LEU A 5 -4.09 10.22 -12.32
CA LEU A 5 -3.96 10.07 -10.89
C LEU A 5 -3.39 11.41 -10.40
N ASP A 6 -4.20 12.17 -9.67
CA ASP A 6 -3.80 13.45 -9.09
C ASP A 6 -3.10 13.20 -7.75
N GLY A 7 -2.10 14.04 -7.42
CA GLY A 7 -1.35 13.96 -6.16
C GLY A 7 0.18 13.95 -6.32
N ALA A 8 0.88 14.12 -5.19
CA ALA A 8 2.34 14.08 -5.15
C ALA A 8 2.86 12.65 -5.41
N PRO A 9 3.90 12.46 -6.24
CA PRO A 9 4.49 11.15 -6.45
C PRO A 9 5.13 10.66 -5.16
N LEU A 10 4.80 9.43 -4.76
CA LEU A 10 5.39 8.72 -3.63
C LEU A 10 5.94 7.39 -4.13
N GLN A 11 7.18 7.07 -3.77
CA GLN A 11 7.88 5.84 -4.15
C GLN A 11 8.27 5.02 -2.92
N PHE A 12 8.51 3.72 -3.11
CA PHE A 12 8.84 2.79 -2.01
C PHE A 12 10.18 3.14 -1.32
N ASP A 13 11.15 3.64 -2.07
CA ASP A 13 12.44 4.12 -1.55
C ASP A 13 12.30 5.36 -0.64
N GLN A 14 11.18 6.07 -0.72
CA GLN A 14 10.87 7.24 0.10
C GLN A 14 10.11 6.89 1.38
N LEU A 15 9.73 5.63 1.62
CA LEU A 15 8.93 5.29 2.81
C LEU A 15 9.76 5.32 4.10
N TYR A 16 10.99 4.80 4.03
CA TYR A 16 11.85 4.61 5.20
C TYR A 16 13.21 5.26 4.99
N LYS A 17 13.76 5.87 6.04
CA LYS A 17 15.10 6.48 6.01
C LYS A 17 16.19 5.56 6.58
N SER A 18 15.82 4.57 7.38
CA SER A 18 16.76 3.58 7.90
C SER A 18 16.08 2.24 8.19
N PHE A 19 16.86 1.17 8.01
CA PHE A 19 16.55 -0.19 8.43
C PHE A 19 17.52 -0.53 9.56
N GLY A 20 17.03 -0.60 10.80
CA GLY A 20 17.89 -0.76 11.97
C GLY A 20 17.42 -1.85 12.93
N ILE A 21 18.26 -2.15 13.93
CA ILE A 21 18.01 -3.14 14.99
C ILE A 21 16.75 -2.80 15.81
N ARG A 22 16.29 -1.54 15.77
CA ARG A 22 15.07 -1.06 16.46
C ARG A 22 13.80 -1.10 15.60
N GLY A 23 13.87 -1.60 14.38
CA GLY A 23 12.76 -1.62 13.42
C GLY A 23 12.86 -0.53 12.36
N TYR A 24 11.73 -0.25 11.71
CA TYR A 24 11.63 0.67 10.59
C TYR A 24 11.45 2.11 11.04
N GLU A 25 12.25 3.04 10.52
CA GLU A 25 12.08 4.47 10.76
C GLU A 25 11.51 5.17 9.53
N LEU A 26 10.33 5.78 9.68
CA LEU A 26 9.64 6.51 8.61
C LEU A 26 10.48 7.69 8.15
N SER A 27 10.50 7.94 6.84
CA SER A 27 11.25 9.06 6.28
C SER A 27 10.55 10.40 6.53
N ASP A 28 11.34 11.48 6.61
CA ASP A 28 10.79 12.83 6.75
C ASP A 28 9.99 13.23 5.50
N ALA A 29 10.34 12.70 4.33
CA ALA A 29 9.61 12.93 3.07
C ALA A 29 8.20 12.32 3.11
N LEU A 30 8.06 11.10 3.64
CA LEU A 30 6.77 10.45 3.84
C LEU A 30 5.92 11.23 4.84
N LEU A 31 6.52 11.63 5.97
CA LEU A 31 5.83 12.41 7.01
C LEU A 31 5.39 13.79 6.49
N ALA A 32 6.17 14.44 5.63
CA ALA A 32 5.81 15.70 4.99
C ALA A 32 4.62 15.59 4.00
N LEU A 33 4.32 14.38 3.54
CA LEU A 33 3.18 14.06 2.68
C LEU A 33 1.96 13.54 3.45
N LYS A 34 2.07 13.32 4.77
CA LYS A 34 0.96 12.84 5.60
C LYS A 34 -0.28 13.74 5.42
N GLY A 35 -1.43 13.11 5.17
CA GLY A 35 -2.71 13.76 4.93
C GLY A 35 -2.89 14.36 3.53
N LYS A 36 -1.88 14.31 2.66
CA LYS A 36 -1.96 14.86 1.29
C LYS A 36 -2.39 13.81 0.28
N GLN A 37 -2.88 14.27 -0.86
CA GLN A 37 -3.11 13.42 -2.01
C GLN A 37 -1.77 12.95 -2.59
N VAL A 38 -1.59 11.64 -2.71
CA VAL A 38 -0.38 11.01 -3.25
C VAL A 38 -0.73 10.05 -4.39
N VAL A 39 0.26 9.79 -5.23
CA VAL A 39 0.20 8.77 -6.28
C VAL A 39 1.38 7.82 -6.09
N MET A 40 1.07 6.53 -5.99
CA MET A 40 2.06 5.49 -5.79
C MET A 40 1.91 4.39 -6.83
N ARG A 41 3.03 3.90 -7.36
CA ARG A 41 3.09 2.76 -8.28
C ARG A 41 3.67 1.57 -7.55
N GLY A 42 3.12 0.39 -7.81
CA GLY A 42 3.60 -0.85 -7.22
C GLY A 42 2.86 -2.05 -7.79
N TYR A 43 2.92 -3.16 -7.07
CA TYR A 43 2.29 -4.41 -7.44
C TYR A 43 1.21 -4.75 -6.42
N MET A 44 0.07 -5.22 -6.91
CA MET A 44 -1.00 -5.70 -6.03
C MET A 44 -0.58 -7.05 -5.46
N ALA A 45 -0.55 -7.18 -4.13
CA ALA A 45 -0.38 -8.47 -3.47
C ALA A 45 -1.59 -9.38 -3.76
N PRO A 46 -1.41 -10.72 -3.81
CA PRO A 46 -2.52 -11.65 -4.06
C PRO A 46 -3.71 -11.39 -3.10
N PRO A 47 -4.90 -11.07 -3.63
CA PRO A 47 -6.02 -10.68 -2.79
C PRO A 47 -6.67 -11.87 -2.09
N LEU A 48 -7.12 -11.68 -0.85
CA LEU A 48 -7.89 -12.69 -0.09
C LEU A 48 -9.30 -12.91 -0.64
N LYS A 49 -9.89 -11.86 -1.21
CA LYS A 49 -11.23 -11.87 -1.81
C LYS A 49 -11.16 -11.25 -3.20
N PRO A 50 -11.89 -11.80 -4.19
CA PRO A 50 -11.89 -11.27 -5.56
C PRO A 50 -12.44 -9.84 -5.65
N GLU A 51 -13.32 -9.45 -4.73
CA GLU A 51 -13.83 -8.09 -4.60
C GLU A 51 -13.63 -7.61 -3.17
N SER A 52 -12.95 -6.48 -3.01
CA SER A 52 -12.61 -5.94 -1.70
C SER A 52 -12.37 -4.43 -1.77
N HIS A 53 -12.56 -3.76 -0.64
CA HIS A 53 -12.15 -2.37 -0.43
C HIS A 53 -10.69 -2.25 0.01
N PHE A 54 -10.03 -3.38 0.23
CA PHE A 54 -8.73 -3.47 0.88
C PHE A 54 -7.80 -4.37 0.06
N PHE A 55 -6.59 -3.89 -0.19
CA PHE A 55 -5.48 -4.69 -0.68
C PHE A 55 -4.16 -4.09 -0.22
N VAL A 56 -3.07 -4.83 -0.41
CA VAL A 56 -1.73 -4.34 -0.08
C VAL A 56 -0.91 -4.14 -1.34
N LEU A 57 -0.24 -2.99 -1.41
CA LEU A 57 0.64 -2.58 -2.50
C LEU A 57 2.10 -2.82 -2.09
N THR A 58 2.88 -3.43 -2.98
CA THR A 58 4.29 -3.76 -2.75
C THR A 58 5.19 -3.15 -3.81
N GLY A 59 6.47 -2.90 -3.46
CA GLY A 59 7.46 -2.36 -4.40
C GLY A 59 7.89 -3.35 -5.47
N GLN A 60 7.77 -4.65 -5.19
CA GLN A 60 8.14 -5.75 -6.08
C GLN A 60 7.00 -6.78 -6.17
N PRO A 61 6.87 -7.51 -7.30
CA PRO A 61 5.85 -8.53 -7.44
C PRO A 61 6.09 -9.66 -6.45
N LEU A 62 5.11 -9.90 -5.56
CA LEU A 62 5.14 -11.06 -4.67
C LEU A 62 4.54 -12.26 -5.40
N ALA A 63 5.35 -13.31 -5.56
CA ALA A 63 4.93 -14.58 -6.15
C ALA A 63 4.24 -15.52 -5.14
N LEU A 64 4.50 -15.33 -3.84
CA LEU A 64 3.97 -16.15 -2.76
C LEU A 64 2.89 -15.38 -2.00
N CYS A 65 1.82 -16.09 -1.62
CA CYS A 65 0.76 -15.53 -0.80
C CYS A 65 1.30 -15.36 0.63
N PRO A 66 1.49 -14.12 1.13
CA PRO A 66 2.02 -13.89 2.46
C PRO A 66 0.98 -14.21 3.56
N PHE A 67 -0.22 -14.66 3.19
CA PHE A 67 -1.23 -15.21 4.10
C PHE A 67 -1.12 -16.73 4.26
N CYS A 68 -0.37 -17.42 3.39
CA CYS A 68 -0.19 -18.87 3.46
C CYS A 68 1.05 -19.28 4.28
N GLN A 69 1.96 -18.35 4.54
CA GLN A 69 3.06 -18.52 5.50
C GLN A 69 2.96 -17.42 6.53
N SER A 70 3.24 -17.78 7.79
CA SER A 70 3.30 -16.92 8.97
C SER A 70 3.80 -15.50 8.68
N ASP A 71 3.26 -14.51 9.40
CA ASP A 71 3.45 -13.04 9.31
C ASP A 71 4.91 -12.51 9.15
N ALA A 72 5.91 -13.39 9.16
CA ALA A 72 7.33 -13.13 9.16
C ALA A 72 7.94 -12.72 7.81
N ASP A 73 7.27 -12.95 6.68
CA ASP A 73 7.86 -12.71 5.34
C ASP A 73 7.25 -11.51 4.59
N TRP A 74 6.45 -10.67 5.26
CA TRP A 74 6.06 -9.39 4.66
C TRP A 74 7.30 -8.50 4.54
N PRO A 75 7.65 -8.03 3.33
CA PRO A 75 8.77 -7.12 3.20
C PRO A 75 8.36 -5.78 3.84
N ALA A 76 9.33 -5.06 4.40
CA ALA A 76 9.13 -3.80 5.12
C ALA A 76 8.29 -2.76 4.38
N ASP A 77 8.45 -2.76 3.07
CA ASP A 77 8.02 -1.79 2.09
C ASP A 77 6.63 -2.13 1.55
N ILE A 78 5.68 -2.29 2.46
CA ILE A 78 4.27 -2.46 2.11
C ILE A 78 3.46 -1.22 2.43
N VAL A 79 2.48 -0.94 1.57
CA VAL A 79 1.53 0.14 1.78
C VAL A 79 0.12 -0.42 1.66
N VAL A 80 -0.67 -0.24 2.72
CA VAL A 80 -2.05 -0.72 2.75
C VAL A 80 -2.95 0.25 2.02
N ILE A 81 -3.82 -0.26 1.14
CA ILE A 81 -4.70 0.55 0.31
C ILE A 81 -6.15 0.33 0.70
N TYR A 82 -6.83 1.40 1.09
CA TYR A 82 -8.28 1.44 1.31
C TYR A 82 -8.97 2.19 0.17
N LEU A 83 -9.73 1.45 -0.63
CA LEU A 83 -10.46 1.95 -1.78
C LEU A 83 -11.77 2.62 -1.37
N ARG A 84 -12.10 3.74 -2.04
CA ARG A 84 -13.40 4.44 -1.87
C ARG A 84 -14.60 3.56 -2.17
N ARG A 85 -14.45 2.59 -3.06
CA ARG A 85 -15.46 1.62 -3.46
C ARG A 85 -14.81 0.27 -3.67
N ALA A 86 -15.56 -0.80 -3.41
CA ALA A 86 -15.11 -2.15 -3.70
C ALA A 86 -14.77 -2.22 -5.19
N ALA A 87 -13.71 -2.93 -5.49
CA ALA A 87 -13.33 -3.19 -6.86
C ALA A 87 -12.89 -4.65 -6.98
N ALA A 88 -13.06 -5.19 -8.18
CA ALA A 88 -12.44 -6.46 -8.54
C ALA A 88 -10.92 -6.31 -8.45
N LEU A 89 -10.33 -7.01 -7.49
CA LEU A 89 -8.89 -7.01 -7.31
C LEU A 89 -8.27 -7.88 -8.41
N VAL A 90 -7.24 -7.34 -9.06
CA VAL A 90 -6.51 -8.04 -10.11
C VAL A 90 -5.59 -9.10 -9.48
N GLY A 91 -5.27 -10.13 -10.26
CA GLY A 91 -4.38 -11.20 -9.81
C GLY A 91 -3.05 -10.65 -9.30
N GLY A 92 -2.50 -11.29 -8.25
CA GLY A 92 -1.25 -10.86 -7.63
C GLY A 92 -0.11 -10.73 -8.65
N GLY A 93 0.63 -9.63 -8.59
CA GLY A 93 1.76 -9.35 -9.49
C GLY A 93 1.46 -8.40 -10.65
N ASP A 94 0.22 -7.95 -10.83
CA ASP A 94 -0.10 -6.89 -11.81
C ASP A 94 0.41 -5.53 -11.32
N PRO A 95 1.14 -4.75 -12.15
CA PRO A 95 1.54 -3.40 -11.82
C PRO A 95 0.32 -2.48 -11.83
N VAL A 96 0.14 -1.74 -10.74
CA VAL A 96 -0.95 -0.80 -10.55
C VAL A 96 -0.42 0.56 -10.11
N ALA A 97 -1.15 1.61 -10.48
CA ALA A 97 -0.92 2.95 -9.99
C ALA A 97 -2.14 3.35 -9.14
N VAL A 98 -1.88 3.75 -7.90
CA VAL A 98 -2.88 4.08 -6.87
C VAL A 98 -2.80 5.57 -6.58
N SER A 99 -3.94 6.23 -6.46
CA SER A 99 -4.06 7.60 -5.94
C SER A 99 -5.04 7.63 -4.80
N GLY A 100 -4.69 8.36 -3.74
CA GLY A 100 -5.53 8.55 -2.56
C GLY A 100 -4.86 9.48 -1.56
N ARG A 101 -5.45 9.59 -0.36
CA ARG A 101 -4.88 10.36 0.74
C ARG A 101 -3.90 9.50 1.54
N LEU A 102 -2.68 9.99 1.72
CA LEU A 102 -1.69 9.30 2.55
C LEU A 102 -2.06 9.43 4.03
N ASP A 103 -2.11 8.30 4.73
CA ASP A 103 -2.22 8.24 6.19
C ASP A 103 -1.03 7.48 6.78
N VAL A 104 -0.45 8.03 7.83
CA VAL A 104 0.80 7.53 8.44
C VAL A 104 0.65 7.51 9.94
N GLY A 105 0.86 6.33 10.51
CA GLY A 105 0.77 6.03 11.94
C GLY A 105 0.27 4.61 12.17
N SER A 106 0.51 4.09 13.37
CA SER A 106 0.06 2.76 13.75
C SER A 106 -1.47 2.71 13.80
N TRP A 107 -2.05 1.78 13.05
CA TRP A 107 -3.48 1.51 13.08
C TRP A 107 -3.71 0.03 12.83
N THR A 108 -4.65 -0.53 13.60
CA THR A 108 -5.05 -1.93 13.51
C THR A 108 -6.40 -2.00 12.85
N ASP A 109 -6.48 -2.78 11.77
CA ASP A 109 -7.72 -3.01 11.07
C ASP A 109 -8.71 -3.77 11.95
N PRO A 110 -9.91 -3.24 12.22
CA PRO A 110 -10.86 -3.86 13.13
C PRO A 110 -11.51 -5.13 12.56
N GLU A 111 -11.48 -5.33 11.24
CA GLU A 111 -12.10 -6.48 10.57
C GLU A 111 -11.12 -7.66 10.45
N THR A 112 -9.85 -7.37 10.17
CA THR A 112 -8.81 -8.36 9.87
C THR A 112 -7.77 -8.49 10.97
N GLY A 113 -7.67 -7.53 11.89
CA GLY A 113 -6.60 -7.43 12.88
C GLY A 113 -5.26 -6.98 12.31
N PHE A 114 -5.19 -6.62 11.03
CA PHE A 114 -3.95 -6.27 10.35
C PHE A 114 -3.39 -4.93 10.87
N VAL A 115 -2.15 -4.94 11.36
CA VAL A 115 -1.46 -3.73 11.84
C VAL A 115 -0.72 -3.09 10.68
N SER A 116 -0.96 -1.80 10.44
CA SER A 116 -0.30 -1.03 9.39
C SER A 116 0.28 0.27 9.93
N GLN A 117 1.39 0.70 9.34
CA GLN A 117 2.02 1.99 9.64
C GLN A 117 1.79 3.03 8.54
N ILE A 118 1.65 2.58 7.29
CA ILE A 118 1.50 3.43 6.10
C ILE A 118 0.28 2.94 5.34
N ARG A 119 -0.64 3.87 5.06
CA ARG A 119 -1.89 3.62 4.35
C ARG A 119 -2.12 4.67 3.28
N ILE A 120 -2.78 4.29 2.20
CA ILE A 120 -3.44 5.23 1.29
C ILE A 120 -4.94 4.97 1.39
N VAL A 121 -5.66 5.95 1.93
CA VAL A 121 -7.11 5.90 2.13
C VAL A 121 -7.85 6.70 1.07
N ASP A 122 -9.15 6.48 0.96
CA ASP A 122 -9.98 7.09 -0.09
C ASP A 122 -9.36 6.88 -1.49
N ALA A 123 -8.77 5.70 -1.69
CA ALA A 123 -7.96 5.41 -2.85
C ALA A 123 -8.79 4.98 -4.07
N SER A 124 -8.18 5.11 -5.23
CA SER A 124 -8.57 4.48 -6.49
C SER A 124 -7.31 4.03 -7.22
N PHE A 125 -7.39 2.92 -7.95
CA PHE A 125 -6.27 2.40 -8.70
C PHE A 125 -6.60 2.25 -10.18
N ARG A 126 -5.55 2.21 -11.01
CA ARG A 126 -5.61 1.83 -12.42
C ARG A 126 -4.48 0.85 -12.72
N ARG A 127 -4.72 -0.07 -13.65
CA ARG A 127 -3.67 -0.94 -14.20
C ARG A 127 -2.67 -0.08 -14.98
N SER A 128 -1.38 -0.34 -14.81
CA SER A 128 -0.30 0.38 -15.51
C SER A 128 0.28 -0.42 -16.67
#